data_AF-T1EJI4-F1
#
_entry.id   AF-T1EJI4-F1
#
_cell.length_a   1.000
_cell.length_b   1.000
_cell.length_c   1.000
_cell.angle_alpha   90.00
_cell.angle_beta   90.00
_cell.angle_gamma   90.00
#
_symmetry.space_group_name_H-M   'P 1'
#
loop_
_entity.id
_entity.type
_entity.pdbx_description
1 polymer ?
#
loop_
_entity_poly.entity_id
_entity_poly.type
_entity_poly.pdbx_seq_one_letter_code
_entity_poly.pdbx_strand_id
1 'polypeptide(L)'
;LTAMFEDSFDSSHPVIAPVTSPTEFPTIKLGAALIRMLESVVGSDVFNKALKNYLTKHQYGNANSKDLWHAFPKKLPSTEEINVEKMMETWTLQMGLPLVTIVRDGRHVTCRQERFVV
;
A
#
# COMPACT_ATOMS: atom_id res chain seq x y z
N LEU A 1 -0.16 -5.09 14.93
CA LEU A 1 -0.72 -6.44 15.14
C LEU A 1 -2.24 -6.44 15.07
N THR A 2 -2.95 -5.53 15.74
CA THR A 2 -4.44 -5.46 15.70
C THR A 2 -5.01 -5.32 14.29
N ALA A 3 -4.41 -4.47 13.43
CA ALA A 3 -4.89 -4.27 12.06
C ALA A 3 -4.71 -5.51 11.15
N MET A 4 -3.66 -6.31 11.37
CA MET A 4 -3.45 -7.55 10.59
C MET A 4 -4.46 -8.64 10.97
N PHE A 5 -4.89 -8.65 12.23
CA PHE A 5 -5.90 -9.58 12.73
C PHE A 5 -7.32 -9.17 12.30
N GLU A 6 -7.60 -7.87 12.25
CA GLU A 6 -8.87 -7.36 11.70
C GLU A 6 -8.99 -7.63 10.18
N ASP A 7 -7.89 -7.50 9.43
CA ASP A 7 -7.88 -7.71 7.98
C ASP A 7 -7.78 -9.19 7.56
N SER A 8 -7.57 -10.11 8.52
CA SER A 8 -7.62 -11.55 8.28
C SER A 8 -9.04 -12.14 8.30
N PHE A 9 -10.04 -11.37 8.75
CA PHE A 9 -11.43 -11.79 8.70
C PHE A 9 -11.98 -11.70 7.27
N ASP A 10 -12.88 -12.62 6.94
CA ASP A 10 -13.57 -12.68 5.64
C ASP A 10 -14.51 -11.49 5.41
N SER A 11 -14.83 -10.73 6.47
CA SER A 11 -15.58 -9.48 6.44
C SER A 11 -14.71 -8.24 6.16
N SER A 12 -13.45 -8.42 5.77
CA SER A 12 -12.58 -7.28 5.41
C SER A 12 -13.10 -6.55 4.16
N HIS A 13 -12.71 -5.28 4.03
CA HIS A 13 -13.04 -4.46 2.88
C HIS A 13 -11.75 -3.85 2.30
N PRO A 14 -11.69 -3.62 0.98
CA PRO A 14 -10.58 -2.88 0.39
C PRO A 14 -10.40 -1.51 1.05
N VAL A 15 -9.16 -1.03 1.11
CA VAL A 15 -8.85 0.30 1.65
C VAL A 15 -9.57 1.40 0.85
N ILE A 16 -9.75 1.20 -0.46
CA ILE A 16 -10.57 2.05 -1.31
C ILE A 16 -11.84 1.27 -1.66
N ALA A 17 -12.92 1.58 -0.95
CA ALA A 17 -14.26 1.09 -1.24
C ALA A 17 -15.24 2.27 -1.41
N PRO A 18 -16.28 2.15 -2.25
CA PRO A 18 -17.34 3.13 -2.29
C PRO A 18 -18.08 3.13 -0.96
N VAL A 19 -17.89 4.18 -0.17
CA VAL A 19 -18.55 4.35 1.14
C VAL A 19 -19.90 5.02 0.91
N THR A 20 -20.98 4.34 1.31
CA THR A 20 -22.35 4.87 1.22
C THR A 20 -22.86 5.31 2.59
N SER A 21 -22.24 4.81 3.67
CA SER A 21 -22.57 5.11 5.06
C SER A 21 -21.32 5.51 5.87
N PRO A 22 -21.38 6.54 6.75
CA PRO A 22 -20.25 6.95 7.59
C PRO A 22 -19.70 5.88 8.55
N THR A 23 -20.37 4.73 8.68
CA THR A 23 -19.92 3.62 9.52
C THR A 23 -18.96 2.66 8.82
N GLU A 24 -18.78 2.79 7.49
CA GLU A 24 -17.98 1.87 6.65
C GLU A 24 -16.53 2.35 6.46
N PHE A 25 -16.04 3.30 7.26
CA PHE A 25 -14.69 3.81 7.08
C PHE A 25 -13.63 2.73 7.36
N PRO A 26 -12.68 2.53 6.44
CA PRO A 26 -11.61 1.55 6.62
C PRO A 26 -10.71 1.90 7.82
N THR A 27 -10.15 0.88 8.46
CA THR A 27 -9.32 1.03 9.65
C THR A 27 -8.08 1.89 9.35
N ILE A 28 -7.98 3.06 9.98
CA ILE A 28 -6.85 4.03 9.86
C ILE A 28 -5.48 3.35 10.03
N LYS A 29 -5.41 2.30 10.86
CA LYS A 29 -4.18 1.54 11.13
C LYS A 29 -3.63 0.81 9.89
N LEU A 30 -4.50 0.31 9.01
CA LEU A 30 -4.09 -0.36 7.78
C LEU A 30 -3.50 0.65 6.78
N GLY A 31 -4.16 1.80 6.62
CA GLY A 31 -3.64 2.90 5.79
C GLY A 31 -2.27 3.39 6.25
N ALA A 32 -2.06 3.57 7.55
CA ALA A 32 -0.76 3.97 8.09
C ALA A 32 0.34 2.92 7.84
N ALA A 33 0.02 1.63 7.93
CA ALA A 33 0.96 0.55 7.64
C ALA A 33 1.38 0.52 6.16
N LEU A 34 0.42 0.71 5.25
CA LEU A 34 0.68 0.79 3.80
C LEU A 34 1.55 1.99 3.43
N ILE A 35 1.30 3.16 4.03
CA ILE A 35 2.13 4.35 3.81
C ILE A 35 3.58 4.10 4.26
N ARG A 36 3.76 3.45 5.42
CA ARG A 36 5.11 3.12 5.92
C ARG A 36 5.81 2.08 5.05
N MET A 37 5.07 1.10 4.52
CA MET A 37 5.60 0.16 3.53
C MET A 37 6.04 0.90 2.26
N LEU A 38 5.22 1.80 1.74
CA LEU A 38 5.55 2.60 0.56
C LEU A 38 6.84 3.40 0.77
N GLU A 39 6.98 4.08 1.92
CA GLU A 39 8.22 4.81 2.27
C GLU A 39 9.45 3.89 2.22
N SER A 40 9.34 2.67 2.77
CA SER A 40 10.44 1.70 2.75
C SER A 40 10.81 1.21 1.34
N VAL A 41 9.85 1.16 0.42
CA VAL A 41 10.07 0.74 -0.99
C VAL A 41 10.72 1.85 -1.81
N VAL A 42 10.24 3.09 -1.68
CA VAL A 42 10.73 4.21 -2.50
C VAL A 42 11.95 4.93 -1.90
N GLY A 43 12.19 4.75 -0.60
CA GLY A 43 13.18 5.49 0.18
C GLY A 43 12.65 6.83 0.71
N SER A 44 13.06 7.18 1.93
CA SER A 44 12.55 8.36 2.64
C SER A 44 12.76 9.69 1.89
N ASP A 45 13.87 9.86 1.17
CA ASP A 45 14.14 11.09 0.41
C ASP A 45 13.14 11.30 -0.74
N VAL A 46 12.88 10.24 -1.50
CA VAL A 46 11.92 10.26 -2.62
C VAL A 46 10.51 10.42 -2.07
N PHE A 47 10.18 9.72 -0.98
CA PHE A 47 8.88 9.80 -0.33
C PHE A 47 8.56 11.22 0.15
N ASN A 48 9.46 11.84 0.92
CA ASN A 48 9.25 13.18 1.45
C ASN A 48 9.14 14.23 0.33
N LYS A 49 9.96 14.11 -0.72
CA LYS A 49 9.90 15.00 -1.88
C LYS A 49 8.58 14.86 -2.64
N ALA A 50 8.13 13.63 -2.89
CA ALA A 50 6.86 13.35 -3.54
C ALA A 50 5.68 13.88 -2.73
N LEU A 51 5.66 13.65 -1.42
CA LEU A 51 4.60 14.12 -0.52
C LEU A 51 4.53 15.65 -0.46
N LYS A 52 5.69 16.32 -0.37
CA LYS A 52 5.75 17.79 -0.40
C LYS A 52 5.18 18.36 -1.70
N ASN A 53 5.53 17.74 -2.84
CA ASN A 53 5.02 18.14 -4.15
C ASN A 53 3.51 17.92 -4.27
N TYR A 54 3.01 16.77 -3.79
CA TYR A 54 1.59 16.46 -3.75
C TYR A 54 0.80 17.52 -2.97
N LEU A 55 1.22 17.81 -1.73
CA LEU A 55 0.57 18.80 -0.87
C LEU A 55 0.61 20.20 -1.48
N THR A 56 1.72 20.58 -2.10
CA THR A 56 1.87 21.88 -2.75
C THR A 56 1.00 22.01 -4.00
N LYS A 57 0.85 20.91 -4.77
CA LYS A 57 0.05 20.89 -6.00
C LYS A 57 -1.45 20.94 -5.71
N HIS A 58 -1.91 20.27 -4.66
CA HIS A 58 -3.32 20.17 -4.28
C HIS A 58 -3.70 21.07 -3.11
N GLN A 59 -2.85 22.04 -2.75
CA GLN A 59 -3.15 23.01 -1.70
C GLN A 59 -4.47 23.74 -1.98
N TYR A 60 -5.30 23.87 -0.95
CA TYR A 60 -6.62 24.52 -1.03
C TYR A 60 -7.62 23.89 -2.03
N GLY A 61 -7.33 22.69 -2.52
CA GLY A 61 -8.17 21.93 -3.43
C GLY A 61 -8.49 20.53 -2.94
N ASN A 62 -9.07 19.73 -3.82
CA ASN A 62 -9.34 18.32 -3.58
C ASN A 62 -8.33 17.45 -4.35
N ALA A 63 -8.15 16.22 -3.87
CA ALA A 63 -7.32 15.21 -4.51
C ALA A 63 -7.96 13.83 -4.32
N ASN A 64 -7.71 12.94 -5.27
CA ASN A 64 -8.10 11.54 -5.18
C ASN A 64 -6.88 10.63 -4.94
N SER A 65 -7.13 9.34 -4.72
CA SER A 65 -6.07 8.37 -4.45
C SER A 65 -5.02 8.27 -5.58
N LYS A 66 -5.41 8.46 -6.84
CA LYS A 66 -4.49 8.41 -7.98
C LYS A 66 -3.56 9.62 -8.02
N ASP A 67 -4.04 10.79 -7.59
CA ASP A 67 -3.23 12.00 -7.52
C ASP A 67 -2.03 11.83 -6.57
N LEU A 68 -2.21 11.06 -5.48
CA LEU A 68 -1.12 10.71 -4.57
C LEU A 68 -0.08 9.81 -5.25
N TRP A 69 -0.51 8.77 -5.96
CA TRP A 69 0.42 7.85 -6.65
C TRP A 69 1.17 8.54 -7.79
N HIS A 70 0.51 9.44 -8.51
CA HIS A 70 1.12 10.26 -9.56
C HIS A 70 2.17 11.26 -9.06
N ALA A 71 2.22 11.54 -7.74
CA ALA A 71 3.25 12.39 -7.17
C ALA A 71 4.63 11.71 -7.08
N PHE A 72 4.66 10.38 -7.17
CA PHE A 72 5.90 9.61 -7.16
C PHE A 72 6.51 9.52 -8.56
N PRO A 73 7.85 9.48 -8.67
CA PRO A 73 8.51 9.36 -9.97
C PRO A 73 8.20 8.01 -10.63
N LYS A 74 8.00 8.01 -11.95
CA LYS A 74 7.74 6.79 -12.74
C LYS A 74 8.89 5.78 -12.74
N LYS A 75 10.10 6.24 -12.41
CA LYS A 75 11.31 5.42 -12.29
C LYS A 75 11.97 5.75 -10.96
N LEU A 76 12.11 4.74 -10.11
CA LEU A 76 12.88 4.85 -8.87
C LEU A 76 14.36 4.59 -9.17
N PRO A 77 15.28 5.28 -8.48
CA PRO A 77 16.70 5.14 -8.74
C PRO A 77 17.30 3.81 -8.25
N SER A 78 16.63 3.08 -7.36
CA SER A 78 17.18 1.94 -6.61
C SER A 78 16.57 0.58 -6.95
N THR A 79 15.50 0.53 -7.75
CA THR A 79 14.75 -0.71 -8.02
C THR A 79 14.37 -0.80 -9.49
N GLU A 80 14.44 -2.01 -10.07
CA GLU A 80 13.90 -2.30 -11.40
C GLU A 80 12.47 -1.75 -11.50
N GLU A 81 12.19 -0.97 -12.54
CA GLU A 81 10.92 -0.32 -12.93
C GLU A 81 9.68 -0.57 -12.04
N ILE A 82 9.74 -0.20 -10.74
CA ILE A 82 8.57 -0.30 -9.86
C ILE A 82 7.62 0.83 -10.22
N ASN A 83 6.48 0.47 -10.78
CA ASN A 83 5.36 1.39 -10.95
C ASN A 83 4.58 1.49 -9.62
N VAL A 84 4.79 2.59 -8.90
CA VAL A 84 4.16 2.86 -7.60
C VAL A 84 2.63 2.81 -7.68
N GLU A 85 2.03 3.34 -8.74
CA GLU A 85 0.58 3.32 -8.95
C GLU A 85 0.08 1.87 -9.03
N LYS A 86 0.65 1.05 -9.91
CA LYS A 86 0.25 -0.37 -10.05
C LYS A 86 0.44 -1.15 -8.75
N MET A 87 1.55 -0.92 -8.05
CA MET A 87 1.80 -1.59 -6.77
C MET A 87 0.74 -1.19 -5.75
N MET A 88 0.53 0.11 -5.53
CA MET A 88 -0.40 0.58 -4.50
C MET A 88 -1.86 0.30 -4.86
N GLU A 89 -2.22 0.21 -6.15
CA GLU A 89 -3.54 -0.28 -6.57
C GLU A 89 -3.79 -1.71 -6.08
N THR A 90 -2.81 -2.61 -6.14
CA THR A 90 -2.99 -3.98 -5.60
C THR A 90 -3.26 -3.97 -4.09
N TRP A 91 -2.55 -3.14 -3.34
CA TRP A 91 -2.70 -3.04 -1.88
C TRP A 91 -3.94 -2.27 -1.42
N THR A 92 -4.54 -1.46 -2.28
CA THR A 92 -5.67 -0.60 -1.91
C THR A 92 -7.01 -1.06 -2.47
N LEU A 93 -7.00 -1.79 -3.60
CA LEU A 93 -8.21 -2.30 -4.26
C LEU A 93 -8.47 -3.79 -3.97
N GLN A 94 -7.45 -4.57 -3.61
CA GLN A 94 -7.63 -5.97 -3.24
C GLN A 94 -7.82 -6.11 -1.73
N MET A 95 -8.67 -7.04 -1.33
CA MET A 95 -8.92 -7.35 0.07
C MET A 95 -7.94 -8.40 0.62
N GLY A 96 -7.57 -8.24 1.88
CA GLY A 96 -6.71 -9.17 2.61
C GLY A 96 -5.21 -8.92 2.41
N LEU A 97 -4.42 -9.52 3.29
CA LEU A 97 -2.96 -9.40 3.31
C LEU A 97 -2.30 -10.65 2.71
N PRO A 98 -1.14 -10.51 2.06
CA PRO A 98 -0.40 -11.66 1.58
C PRO A 98 0.39 -12.36 2.70
N LEU A 99 0.28 -13.68 2.76
CA LEU A 99 1.21 -14.56 3.46
C LEU A 99 2.35 -14.91 2.50
N VAL A 100 3.59 -14.58 2.90
CA VAL A 100 4.79 -14.95 2.16
C VAL A 100 5.49 -16.10 2.88
N THR A 101 5.51 -17.27 2.24
CA THR A 101 6.17 -18.47 2.71
C THR A 101 7.56 -18.56 2.09
N ILE A 102 8.58 -18.62 2.94
CA ILE A 102 9.98 -18.72 2.52
C ILE A 102 10.48 -20.14 2.85
N VAL A 103 10.84 -20.90 1.82
CA VAL A 103 11.44 -22.24 1.95
C VAL A 103 12.89 -22.16 1.53
N ARG A 104 13.80 -22.60 2.40
CA ARG A 104 15.23 -22.63 2.10
C ARG A 104 15.73 -24.06 1.97
N ASP A 105 16.31 -24.37 0.81
CA ASP A 105 17.00 -25.63 0.54
C ASP A 105 18.48 -25.34 0.25
N GLY A 106 19.32 -25.46 1.28
CA GLY A 106 20.74 -25.12 1.23
C GLY A 106 20.98 -23.64 0.88
N ARG A 107 21.41 -23.40 -0.37
CA ARG A 107 21.62 -22.06 -0.95
C ARG A 107 20.43 -21.56 -1.78
N HIS A 108 19.46 -22.41 -2.10
CA HIS A 108 18.25 -22.00 -2.80
C HIS A 108 17.21 -21.49 -1.82
N VAL A 109 16.61 -20.35 -2.15
CA VAL A 109 15.49 -19.76 -1.40
C VAL A 109 14.32 -19.64 -2.34
N THR A 110 13.24 -20.34 -2.02
CA THR A 110 11.98 -20.32 -2.75
C THR A 110 10.97 -19.49 -1.96
N CYS A 111 10.39 -18.48 -2.59
CA CYS A 111 9.35 -17.65 -2.01
C CYS A 111 8.01 -17.96 -2.68
N ARG A 112 6.96 -18.19 -1.89
CA ARG A 112 5.58 -18.37 -2.36
C ARG A 112 4.68 -17.37 -1.65
N GLN A 113 3.74 -16.78 -2.37
CA GLN A 113 2.75 -15.85 -1.83
C GLN A 113 1.34 -16.43 -1.99
N GLU A 114 0.54 -16.33 -0.94
CA GLU A 114 -0.89 -16.66 -0.94
C GLU A 114 -1.68 -15.70 -0.03
N ARG A 115 -3.01 -15.67 -0.12
CA ARG A 115 -3.83 -14.80 0.74
C ARG A 115 -3.83 -15.35 2.17
N PHE A 116 -3.54 -14.49 3.14
CA PHE A 116 -3.67 -14.83 4.56
C PHE A 116 -5.15 -14.75 4.97
N VAL A 117 -5.70 -15.86 5.48
CA VAL A 117 -7.06 -15.96 6.02
C VAL A 117 -6.95 -16.77 7.31
N VAL A 118 -7.64 -16.34 8.37
CA VAL A 118 -7.70 -17.02 9.68
C VAL A 118 -9.06 -17.67 9.86
#